data_AF-A0A7V2RQE6-F1
#
_entry.id   AF-A0A7V2RQE6-F1
#
_cell.length_a   1.000
_cell.length_b   1.000
_cell.length_c   1.000
_cell.angle_alpha   90.00
_cell.angle_beta   90.00
_cell.angle_gamma   90.00
#
_symmetry.space_group_name_H-M   'P 1'
#
loop_
_entity.id
_entity.type
_entity.pdbx_description
1 polymer ?
#
loop_
_entity_poly.entity_id
_entity_poly.type
_entity_poly.pdbx_seq_one_letter_code
_entity_poly.pdbx_strand_id
1 'polypeptide(L)'
;MRPVLFVLGIVLIAMLAVIWIAGIIALFFGQPMADFVSPGSAVTTFLGTFNILLVLGIPLLMLVMFIMRVFLRSNFRPKWQFGLWAFWLLNVVSLALIGVSTAKDFSHGSNVSIGSDMGYVGPDTIYIEMEESPFDDALLRFGDNLLLSGDQLISRNIDLHFMKSESGRFEVSQRNLSRGRSLSEARQLANDIVFDYRLEGNKLILPAYFTIEKGHKWRNQWVALDLKIPEGKYVRRNWEARSRTATVYKDKEYSFPWYHSDQIWQMGENGMIAPEYISETKKEFTFNNFSKIRVEGDIRLKIRQGNRFHIGLARGADYSDEIEITQSGDRLDIFTDADPLDIIRLDITMPRLEEIWAITSDEIDIRNFKMDKLHIVNEGRAEIRVHADINNLQIELTGDNELELRGEGNFLNAGLSDSAELHAEHFTVKKAKVELVNQCLAKISATDTLWQKVVDSDLIARRGAVIIEDVSGK
;
A
#
# COMPACT_ATOMS: atom_id res chain seq x y z
N MET A 1 -54.69 6.07 20.76
CA MET A 1 -53.52 5.42 21.40
C MET A 1 -53.69 3.91 21.60
N ARG A 2 -54.79 3.39 22.17
CA ARG A 2 -55.00 1.94 22.39
C ARG A 2 -54.86 1.02 21.15
N PRO A 3 -55.43 1.33 19.96
CA PRO A 3 -55.27 0.46 18.79
C PRO A 3 -53.84 0.45 18.22
N VAL A 4 -53.15 1.59 18.24
CA VAL A 4 -51.74 1.72 17.81
C VAL A 4 -50.83 0.85 18.69
N LEU A 5 -51.07 0.80 19.99
CA LEU A 5 -50.27 0.04 20.95
C LEU A 5 -50.57 -1.47 20.90
N PHE A 6 -51.79 -1.86 20.53
CA PHE A 6 -52.14 -3.25 20.26
C PHE A 6 -51.45 -3.78 18.99
N VAL A 7 -51.45 -2.97 17.92
CA VAL A 7 -50.70 -3.28 16.70
C VAL A 7 -49.21 -3.38 17.00
N LEU A 8 -48.64 -2.45 17.78
CA LEU A 8 -47.23 -2.51 18.19
C LEU A 8 -46.89 -3.80 18.97
N GLY A 9 -47.77 -4.25 19.87
CA GLY A 9 -47.58 -5.51 20.60
C GLY A 9 -47.57 -6.74 19.69
N ILE A 10 -48.50 -6.81 18.72
CA ILE A 10 -48.53 -7.89 17.71
C ILE A 10 -47.26 -7.86 16.87
N VAL A 11 -46.84 -6.67 16.41
CA VAL A 11 -45.61 -6.49 15.62
C VAL A 11 -44.39 -6.94 16.42
N LEU A 12 -44.29 -6.63 17.71
CA LEU A 12 -43.18 -7.08 18.57
C LEU A 12 -43.17 -8.58 18.83
N ILE A 13 -44.34 -9.20 18.99
CA ILE A 13 -44.46 -10.67 19.10
C ILE A 13 -44.05 -11.34 17.78
N ALA A 14 -44.48 -10.78 16.64
CA ALA A 14 -44.08 -11.27 15.33
C ALA A 14 -42.57 -11.09 15.10
N MET A 15 -41.99 -9.95 15.46
CA MET A 15 -40.54 -9.71 15.41
C MET A 15 -39.77 -10.68 16.32
N LEU A 16 -40.26 -10.93 17.54
CA LEU A 16 -39.70 -11.93 18.44
C LEU A 16 -39.74 -13.33 17.79
N ALA A 17 -40.87 -13.75 17.23
CA ALA A 17 -40.99 -15.03 16.56
C ALA A 17 -40.01 -15.14 15.37
N VAL A 18 -39.90 -14.10 14.53
CA VAL A 18 -38.97 -14.07 13.40
C VAL A 18 -37.52 -14.14 13.86
N ILE A 19 -37.13 -13.37 14.88
CA ILE A 19 -35.77 -13.38 15.43
C ILE A 19 -35.42 -14.75 16.03
N TRP A 20 -36.37 -15.41 16.71
CA TRP A 20 -36.13 -16.74 17.26
C TRP A 20 -36.04 -17.81 16.17
N ILE A 21 -36.92 -17.76 15.15
CA ILE A 21 -36.86 -18.67 14.00
C ILE A 21 -35.54 -18.48 13.24
N ALA A 22 -35.21 -17.23 12.89
CA ALA A 22 -33.96 -16.89 12.22
C ALA A 22 -32.75 -17.26 13.07
N GLY A 23 -32.82 -17.04 14.39
CA GLY A 23 -31.80 -17.44 15.34
C GLY A 23 -31.57 -18.94 15.33
N ILE A 24 -32.61 -19.75 15.49
CA ILE A 24 -32.53 -21.23 15.45
C ILE A 24 -31.98 -21.72 14.11
N ILE A 25 -32.44 -21.14 13.00
CA ILE A 25 -31.91 -21.41 11.66
C ILE A 25 -30.40 -21.10 11.62
N ALA A 26 -29.98 -19.93 12.08
CA ALA A 26 -28.57 -19.54 12.14
C ALA A 26 -27.75 -20.45 13.06
N LEU A 27 -28.30 -20.92 14.19
CA LEU A 27 -27.62 -21.92 15.03
C LEU A 27 -27.38 -23.21 14.26
N PHE A 28 -28.41 -23.72 13.57
CA PHE A 28 -28.35 -24.97 12.81
C PHE A 28 -27.33 -24.91 11.68
N PHE A 29 -27.37 -23.84 10.86
CA PHE A 29 -26.43 -23.66 9.75
C PHE A 29 -25.02 -23.25 10.23
N GLY A 30 -24.89 -22.62 11.39
CA GLY A 30 -23.62 -22.21 11.97
C GLY A 30 -22.93 -23.30 12.79
N GLN A 31 -23.64 -24.35 13.23
CA GLN A 31 -23.08 -25.42 14.07
C GLN A 31 -21.84 -26.08 13.45
N PRO A 32 -21.84 -26.49 12.16
CA PRO A 32 -20.66 -27.11 11.59
C PRO A 32 -19.41 -26.22 11.65
N MET A 33 -19.57 -24.90 11.52
CA MET A 33 -18.45 -23.96 11.68
C MET A 33 -18.06 -23.77 13.15
N ALA A 34 -19.02 -23.80 14.06
CA ALA A 34 -18.77 -23.71 15.50
C ALA A 34 -17.87 -24.84 16.01
N ASP A 35 -17.94 -26.03 15.38
CA ASP A 35 -17.05 -27.15 15.67
C ASP A 35 -15.58 -26.88 15.31
N PHE A 36 -15.29 -26.07 14.28
CA PHE A 36 -13.92 -25.64 13.99
C PHE A 36 -13.44 -24.50 14.89
N VAL A 37 -14.36 -23.69 15.41
CA VAL A 37 -14.02 -22.63 16.38
C VAL A 37 -13.75 -23.23 17.76
N SER A 38 -14.50 -24.24 18.20
CA SER A 38 -14.37 -24.85 19.53
C SER A 38 -14.52 -26.39 19.53
N PRO A 39 -13.60 -27.14 18.90
CA PRO A 39 -13.71 -28.60 18.73
C PRO A 39 -13.58 -29.42 20.02
N GLY A 40 -13.22 -28.80 21.16
CA GLY A 40 -12.83 -29.51 22.39
C GLY A 40 -13.99 -30.01 23.27
N SER A 41 -15.21 -29.48 23.11
CA SER A 41 -16.39 -29.99 23.82
C SER A 41 -17.68 -29.52 23.13
N ALA A 42 -18.45 -30.48 22.62
CA ALA A 42 -19.78 -30.23 22.03
C ALA A 42 -20.70 -29.45 23.01
N VAL A 43 -20.53 -29.66 24.32
CA VAL A 43 -21.26 -28.91 25.35
C VAL A 43 -20.86 -27.45 25.36
N THR A 44 -19.56 -27.13 25.25
CA THR A 44 -19.10 -25.72 25.23
C THR A 44 -19.51 -25.00 23.96
N THR A 45 -19.46 -25.68 22.81
CA THR A 45 -19.90 -25.15 21.52
C THR A 45 -21.40 -24.88 21.56
N PHE A 46 -22.20 -25.88 21.95
CA PHE A 46 -23.64 -25.74 22.11
C PHE A 46 -24.00 -24.63 23.09
N LEU A 47 -23.34 -24.57 24.26
CA LEU A 47 -23.57 -23.52 25.25
C LEU A 47 -23.26 -22.13 24.70
N GLY A 48 -22.14 -21.97 23.98
CA GLY A 48 -21.76 -20.71 23.35
C GLY A 48 -22.77 -20.26 22.30
N THR A 49 -23.17 -21.16 21.39
CA THR A 49 -24.15 -20.83 20.34
C THR A 49 -25.54 -20.57 20.94
N PHE A 50 -25.97 -21.35 21.93
CA PHE A 50 -27.27 -21.18 22.59
C PHE A 50 -27.32 -19.91 23.46
N ASN A 51 -26.22 -19.54 24.12
CA ASN A 51 -26.12 -18.28 24.87
C ASN A 51 -26.39 -17.06 23.97
N ILE A 52 -25.95 -17.08 22.70
CA ILE A 52 -26.22 -15.98 21.74
C ILE A 52 -27.74 -15.80 21.57
N LEU A 53 -28.47 -16.91 21.36
CA LEU A 53 -29.93 -16.88 21.23
C LEU A 53 -30.61 -16.32 22.49
N LEU A 54 -30.14 -16.71 23.68
CA LEU A 54 -30.70 -16.24 24.95
C LEU A 54 -30.36 -14.78 25.25
N VAL A 55 -29.14 -14.33 24.94
CA VAL A 55 -28.70 -12.94 25.13
C VAL A 55 -29.51 -11.99 24.25
N LEU A 56 -29.88 -12.39 23.03
CA LEU A 56 -30.73 -11.61 22.13
C LEU A 56 -32.23 -11.78 22.44
N GLY A 57 -32.67 -13.00 22.76
CA GLY A 57 -34.07 -13.36 22.92
C GLY A 57 -34.70 -12.90 24.23
N ILE A 58 -33.99 -12.98 25.35
CA ILE A 58 -34.55 -12.64 26.68
C ILE A 58 -34.88 -11.14 26.80
N PRO A 59 -34.03 -10.18 26.37
CA PRO A 59 -34.37 -8.75 26.39
C PRO A 59 -35.62 -8.43 25.58
N LEU A 60 -35.76 -9.02 24.39
CA LEU A 60 -36.93 -8.83 23.55
C LEU A 60 -38.19 -9.44 24.18
N LEU A 61 -38.08 -10.63 24.78
CA LEU A 61 -39.15 -11.25 25.57
C LEU A 61 -39.57 -10.34 26.73
N MET A 62 -38.60 -9.79 27.48
CA MET A 62 -38.85 -8.84 28.57
C MET A 62 -39.57 -7.57 28.09
N LEU A 63 -39.19 -7.04 26.92
CA LEU A 63 -39.84 -5.89 26.30
C LEU A 63 -41.31 -6.21 25.94
N VAL A 64 -41.57 -7.35 25.29
CA VAL A 64 -42.93 -7.80 24.97
C VAL A 64 -43.79 -7.90 26.23
N MET A 65 -43.24 -8.47 27.30
CA MET A 65 -43.98 -8.68 28.55
C MET A 65 -44.20 -7.41 29.34
N PHE A 66 -43.25 -6.47 29.28
CA PHE A 66 -43.42 -5.13 29.80
C PHE A 66 -44.60 -4.43 29.12
N ILE A 67 -44.67 -4.47 27.79
CA ILE A 67 -45.76 -3.89 27.00
C ILE A 67 -47.09 -4.57 27.33
N MET A 68 -47.14 -5.91 27.35
CA MET A 68 -48.34 -6.65 27.75
C MET A 68 -48.83 -6.26 29.15
N ARG A 69 -47.92 -6.07 30.12
CA ARG A 69 -48.29 -5.65 31.48
C ARG A 69 -48.91 -4.25 31.52
N VAL A 70 -48.31 -3.30 30.79
CA VAL A 70 -48.80 -1.90 30.73
C VAL A 70 -50.20 -1.83 30.12
N PHE A 71 -50.51 -2.66 29.11
CA PHE A 71 -51.76 -2.55 28.34
C PHE A 71 -52.87 -3.52 28.74
N LEU A 72 -52.55 -4.78 29.02
CA LEU A 72 -53.55 -5.80 29.38
C LEU A 72 -53.90 -5.79 30.86
N ARG A 73 -53.31 -4.88 31.65
CA ARG A 73 -53.40 -4.85 33.13
C ARG A 73 -53.19 -6.24 33.74
N SER A 74 -52.32 -7.03 33.12
CA SER A 74 -52.06 -8.39 33.58
C SER A 74 -51.42 -8.33 34.98
N ASN A 75 -51.96 -9.12 35.90
CA ASN A 75 -51.52 -9.19 37.30
C ASN A 75 -50.24 -10.04 37.49
N PHE A 76 -49.31 -10.03 36.54
CA PHE A 76 -48.03 -10.71 36.72
C PHE A 76 -47.26 -10.06 37.86
N ARG A 77 -47.01 -10.83 38.94
CA ARG A 77 -46.19 -10.37 40.05
C ARG A 77 -44.77 -10.03 39.55
N PRO A 78 -44.18 -8.88 39.92
CA PRO A 78 -42.91 -8.39 39.35
C PRO A 78 -41.68 -9.28 39.62
N LYS A 79 -41.80 -10.30 40.49
CA LYS A 79 -40.68 -11.16 40.90
C LYS A 79 -40.03 -11.94 39.76
N TRP A 80 -40.78 -12.25 38.69
CA TRP A 80 -40.23 -13.00 37.56
C TRP A 80 -39.29 -12.17 36.66
N GLN A 81 -39.47 -10.84 36.62
CA GLN A 81 -38.57 -9.94 35.88
C GLN A 81 -37.15 -9.98 36.45
N PHE A 82 -37.02 -10.04 37.78
CA PHE A 82 -35.72 -10.20 38.44
C PHE A 82 -35.03 -11.51 38.06
N GLY A 83 -35.77 -12.62 38.04
CA GLY A 83 -35.25 -13.93 37.62
C GLY A 83 -34.77 -13.94 36.16
N LEU A 84 -35.51 -13.30 35.25
CA LEU A 84 -35.10 -13.19 33.84
C LEU A 84 -33.88 -12.30 33.64
N TRP A 85 -33.78 -11.18 34.36
CA TRP A 85 -32.58 -10.33 34.31
C TRP A 85 -31.35 -11.05 34.88
N ALA A 86 -31.51 -11.77 35.99
CA ALA A 86 -30.43 -12.58 36.56
C ALA A 86 -29.99 -13.70 35.60
N PHE A 87 -30.95 -14.39 34.98
CA PHE A 87 -30.66 -15.44 33.99
C PHE A 87 -30.02 -14.86 32.72
N TRP A 88 -30.52 -13.74 32.21
CA TRP A 88 -29.90 -13.05 31.07
C TRP A 88 -28.46 -12.64 31.39
N LEU A 89 -28.21 -12.02 32.56
CA LEU A 89 -26.87 -11.64 32.99
C LEU A 89 -25.94 -12.86 33.08
N LEU A 90 -26.44 -14.00 33.58
CA LEU A 90 -25.69 -15.25 33.61
C LEU A 90 -25.27 -15.71 32.20
N ASN A 91 -26.17 -15.61 31.21
CA ASN A 91 -25.87 -15.94 29.82
C ASN A 91 -24.86 -14.96 29.21
N VAL A 92 -24.96 -13.67 29.51
CA VAL A 92 -23.99 -12.65 29.08
C VAL A 92 -22.60 -12.94 29.65
N VAL A 93 -22.49 -13.23 30.95
CA VAL A 93 -21.22 -13.58 31.59
C VAL A 93 -20.66 -14.88 31.02
N SER A 94 -21.50 -15.91 30.84
CA SER A 94 -21.09 -17.17 30.23
C SER A 94 -20.56 -16.97 28.80
N LEU A 95 -21.28 -16.21 27.97
CA LEU A 95 -20.87 -15.87 26.61
C LEU A 95 -19.56 -15.08 26.60
N ALA A 96 -19.39 -14.11 27.51
CA ALA A 96 -18.17 -13.33 27.64
C ALA A 96 -16.96 -14.21 28.01
N LEU A 97 -17.12 -15.15 28.94
CA LEU A 97 -16.04 -16.07 29.33
C LEU A 97 -15.65 -17.01 28.18
N ILE A 98 -16.62 -17.56 27.45
CA ILE A 98 -16.38 -18.37 26.25
C ILE A 98 -15.68 -17.54 25.18
N GLY A 99 -16.14 -16.31 24.94
CA GLY A 99 -15.55 -15.37 23.99
C GLY A 99 -14.10 -15.05 24.32
N VAL A 100 -13.79 -14.73 25.59
CA VAL A 100 -12.40 -14.47 26.04
C VAL A 100 -11.54 -15.73 25.92
N SER A 101 -12.06 -16.90 26.27
CA SER A 101 -11.31 -18.16 26.12
C SER A 101 -11.01 -18.46 24.65
N THR A 102 -11.99 -18.25 23.77
CA THR A 102 -11.83 -18.43 22.33
C THR A 102 -10.83 -17.43 21.77
N ALA A 103 -10.93 -16.15 22.14
CA ALA A 103 -10.01 -15.10 21.71
C ALA A 103 -8.57 -15.39 22.14
N LYS A 104 -8.36 -15.96 23.33
CA LYS A 104 -7.02 -16.40 23.79
C LYS A 104 -6.41 -17.43 22.86
N ASP A 105 -7.19 -18.27 22.19
CA ASP A 105 -6.65 -19.24 21.24
C ASP A 105 -6.12 -18.59 19.94
N PHE A 106 -6.27 -17.28 19.76
CA PHE A 106 -5.70 -16.52 18.63
C PHE A 106 -4.57 -15.58 19.07
N SER A 107 -4.11 -15.67 20.32
CA SER A 107 -3.20 -14.70 20.93
C SER A 107 -1.75 -14.82 20.47
N HIS A 108 -1.30 -16.00 20.05
CA HIS A 108 0.08 -16.25 19.62
C HIS A 108 0.11 -16.74 18.19
N GLY A 109 1.04 -16.22 17.38
CA GLY A 109 1.30 -16.69 16.02
C GLY A 109 2.59 -17.51 15.95
N SER A 110 2.63 -18.53 15.11
CA SER A 110 3.85 -19.27 14.78
C SER A 110 3.87 -19.66 13.31
N ASN A 111 5.06 -20.01 12.82
CA ASN A 111 5.25 -20.52 11.47
C ASN A 111 6.17 -21.74 11.46
N VAL A 112 6.01 -22.54 10.42
CA VAL A 112 6.83 -23.69 10.09
C VAL A 112 7.27 -23.52 8.64
N SER A 113 8.57 -23.42 8.42
CA SER A 113 9.12 -23.49 7.08
C SER A 113 9.16 -24.94 6.61
N ILE A 114 8.44 -25.24 5.53
CA ILE A 114 8.61 -26.50 4.82
C ILE A 114 9.80 -26.30 3.88
N GLY A 115 10.75 -27.24 3.90
CA GLY A 115 12.05 -27.11 3.25
C GLY A 115 11.95 -26.57 1.81
N SER A 116 12.95 -25.77 1.40
CA SER A 116 13.02 -25.26 0.04
C SER A 116 13.30 -26.40 -0.93
N ASP A 117 12.54 -26.50 -2.01
CA ASP A 117 13.01 -27.27 -3.16
C ASP A 117 14.30 -26.62 -3.67
N MET A 118 15.36 -27.43 -3.80
CA MET A 118 16.67 -26.97 -4.23
C MET A 118 16.53 -26.24 -5.57
N GLY A 119 17.02 -24.99 -5.61
CA GLY A 119 16.71 -24.07 -6.69
C GLY A 119 16.91 -24.67 -8.07
N TYR A 120 15.91 -24.51 -8.93
CA TYR A 120 15.88 -25.07 -10.27
C TYR A 120 16.45 -24.06 -11.27
N VAL A 121 17.34 -24.53 -12.14
CA VAL A 121 17.79 -23.79 -13.32
C VAL A 121 16.85 -24.16 -14.47
N GLY A 122 15.70 -23.47 -14.47
CA GLY A 122 14.66 -23.68 -15.47
C GLY A 122 14.80 -22.83 -16.73
N PRO A 123 13.85 -22.98 -17.66
CA PRO A 123 13.75 -22.12 -18.83
C PRO A 123 13.46 -20.67 -18.42
N ASP A 124 13.44 -19.78 -19.41
CA ASP A 124 13.33 -18.34 -19.15
C ASP A 124 12.02 -17.91 -18.51
N THR A 125 10.94 -18.66 -18.73
CA THR A 125 9.60 -18.37 -18.19
C THR A 125 9.08 -19.50 -17.32
N ILE A 126 8.63 -19.17 -16.12
CA ILE A 126 7.88 -20.06 -15.23
C ILE A 126 6.40 -19.71 -15.23
N TYR A 127 5.56 -20.73 -15.30
CA TYR A 127 4.11 -20.62 -15.26
C TYR A 127 3.63 -21.03 -13.88
N ILE A 128 2.95 -20.12 -13.18
CA ILE A 128 2.32 -20.41 -11.90
C ILE A 128 0.85 -20.71 -12.18
N GLU A 129 0.48 -21.98 -12.04
CA GLU A 129 -0.85 -22.49 -12.32
C GLU A 129 -1.45 -22.97 -10.99
N MET A 130 -2.39 -22.21 -10.46
CA MET A 130 -3.19 -22.68 -9.34
C MET A 130 -4.38 -23.49 -9.88
N GLU A 131 -4.60 -24.68 -9.33
CA GLU A 131 -5.70 -25.57 -9.71
C GLU A 131 -7.06 -24.87 -9.50
N GLU A 132 -8.11 -25.38 -10.14
CA GLU A 132 -9.47 -24.90 -9.89
C GLU A 132 -10.02 -25.54 -8.62
N SER A 133 -10.74 -24.75 -7.81
CA SER A 133 -11.36 -25.24 -6.58
C SER A 133 -12.71 -25.87 -6.92
N PRO A 134 -12.94 -27.18 -6.65
CA PRO A 134 -14.24 -27.80 -6.85
C PRO A 134 -15.30 -27.30 -5.86
N PHE A 135 -14.91 -26.44 -4.91
CA PHE A 135 -15.76 -25.88 -3.85
C PHE A 135 -16.19 -24.43 -4.14
N ASP A 136 -16.00 -23.95 -5.36
CA ASP A 136 -16.35 -22.59 -5.77
C ASP A 136 -17.84 -22.31 -5.87
N ASP A 137 -18.70 -23.31 -5.67
CA ASP A 137 -20.15 -23.17 -5.51
C ASP A 137 -20.64 -23.55 -4.09
N ALA A 138 -19.74 -23.69 -3.11
CA ALA A 138 -20.14 -24.06 -1.75
C ALA A 138 -21.14 -23.06 -1.15
N LEU A 139 -22.26 -23.59 -0.63
CA LEU A 139 -23.38 -22.81 -0.07
C LEU A 139 -23.01 -22.04 1.20
N LEU A 140 -22.12 -22.60 2.03
CA LEU A 140 -21.74 -22.02 3.31
C LEU A 140 -20.31 -21.44 3.22
N ARG A 141 -20.25 -20.11 3.17
CA ARG A 141 -19.00 -19.33 3.07
C ARG A 141 -18.85 -18.43 4.28
N PHE A 142 -17.62 -18.32 4.77
CA PHE A 142 -17.26 -17.45 5.89
C PHE A 142 -16.15 -16.50 5.44
N GLY A 143 -16.56 -15.30 5.02
CA GLY A 143 -15.67 -14.37 4.33
C GLY A 143 -15.18 -14.92 2.99
N ASP A 144 -14.01 -14.47 2.55
CA ASP A 144 -13.52 -14.76 1.20
C ASP A 144 -12.77 -16.11 1.10
N ASN A 145 -12.22 -16.59 2.22
CA ASN A 145 -11.23 -17.67 2.22
C ASN A 145 -11.71 -18.97 2.84
N LEU A 146 -12.85 -19.00 3.54
CA LEU A 146 -13.31 -20.20 4.25
C LEU A 146 -14.63 -20.71 3.69
N LEU A 147 -14.65 -21.98 3.34
CA LEU A 147 -15.80 -22.67 2.78
C LEU A 147 -16.03 -23.94 3.58
N LEU A 148 -17.29 -24.23 3.89
CA LEU A 148 -17.63 -25.50 4.53
C LEU A 148 -18.14 -26.48 3.46
N SER A 149 -17.51 -27.65 3.40
CA SER A 149 -17.89 -28.73 2.49
C SER A 149 -17.99 -30.05 3.25
N GLY A 150 -19.22 -30.53 3.45
CA GLY A 150 -19.49 -31.68 4.30
C GLY A 150 -18.98 -31.46 5.73
N ASP A 151 -18.09 -32.33 6.18
CA ASP A 151 -17.46 -32.29 7.51
C ASP A 151 -16.07 -31.60 7.51
N GLN A 152 -15.66 -30.99 6.40
CA GLN A 152 -14.36 -30.36 6.23
C GLN A 152 -14.47 -28.85 6.09
N LEU A 153 -13.50 -28.14 6.66
CA LEU A 153 -13.33 -26.71 6.45
C LEU A 153 -12.24 -26.49 5.40
N ILE A 154 -12.64 -25.97 4.26
CA ILE A 154 -11.78 -25.67 3.13
C ILE A 154 -11.26 -24.24 3.28
N SER A 155 -9.94 -24.08 3.24
CA SER A 155 -9.26 -22.80 3.36
C SER A 155 -8.53 -22.45 2.06
N ARG A 156 -8.90 -21.31 1.47
CA ARG A 156 -8.22 -20.69 0.31
C ARG A 156 -7.21 -19.62 0.74
N ASN A 157 -6.78 -19.65 2.00
CA ASN A 157 -5.88 -18.67 2.59
C ASN A 157 -4.43 -18.95 2.19
N ILE A 158 -4.11 -18.66 0.93
CA ILE A 158 -2.82 -18.91 0.29
C ILE A 158 -2.32 -17.57 -0.24
N ASP A 159 -1.10 -17.21 0.17
CA ASP A 159 -0.43 -15.97 -0.19
C ASP A 159 0.77 -16.26 -1.07
N LEU A 160 0.79 -15.67 -2.26
CA LEU A 160 1.94 -15.69 -3.16
C LEU A 160 2.75 -14.41 -3.01
N HIS A 161 4.04 -14.57 -2.70
CA HIS A 161 5.00 -13.48 -2.65
C HIS A 161 6.05 -13.66 -3.74
N PHE A 162 6.21 -12.66 -4.60
CA PHE A 162 7.20 -12.66 -5.68
C PHE A 162 8.41 -11.84 -5.24
N MET A 163 9.58 -12.46 -5.15
CA MET A 163 10.81 -11.85 -4.61
C MET A 163 11.97 -12.03 -5.59
N LYS A 164 12.99 -11.16 -5.50
CA LYS A 164 14.26 -11.36 -6.21
C LYS A 164 15.01 -12.55 -5.61
N SER A 165 15.62 -13.37 -6.47
CA SER A 165 16.50 -14.46 -6.05
C SER A 165 17.93 -13.99 -5.95
N GLU A 166 18.54 -14.18 -4.78
CA GLU A 166 19.94 -13.92 -4.51
C GLU A 166 20.87 -15.02 -5.04
N SER A 167 20.35 -16.22 -5.27
CA SER A 167 21.16 -17.39 -5.69
C SER A 167 21.28 -17.52 -7.22
N GLY A 168 20.59 -16.66 -7.98
CA GLY A 168 20.50 -16.76 -9.44
C GLY A 168 19.64 -17.94 -9.93
N ARG A 169 18.95 -18.66 -9.03
CA ARG A 169 18.06 -19.77 -9.37
C ARG A 169 16.63 -19.49 -8.95
N PHE A 170 15.67 -20.16 -9.58
CA PHE A 170 14.29 -20.12 -9.10
C PHE A 170 14.17 -20.96 -7.83
N GLU A 171 13.62 -20.40 -6.76
CA GLU A 171 13.41 -21.09 -5.49
C GLU A 171 11.98 -20.86 -4.99
N VAL A 172 11.38 -21.90 -4.41
CA VAL A 172 10.12 -21.81 -3.70
C VAL A 172 10.39 -22.09 -2.23
N SER A 173 10.02 -21.15 -1.37
CA SER A 173 10.07 -21.31 0.08
C SER A 173 8.65 -21.28 0.63
N GLN A 174 8.20 -22.40 1.17
CA GLN A 174 6.88 -22.51 1.77
C GLN A 174 6.97 -22.28 3.27
N ARG A 175 6.09 -21.42 3.76
CA ARG A 175 5.87 -21.21 5.19
C ARG A 175 4.40 -21.48 5.48
N ASN A 176 4.16 -22.41 6.39
CA ASN A 176 2.84 -22.67 6.93
C ASN A 176 2.72 -21.88 8.24
N LEU A 177 1.63 -21.13 8.39
CA LEU A 177 1.43 -20.23 9.52
C LEU A 177 0.09 -20.51 10.17
N SER A 178 0.02 -20.31 11.48
CA SER A 178 -1.24 -20.37 12.21
C SER A 178 -1.17 -19.55 13.50
N ARG A 179 -2.32 -19.38 14.15
CA ARG A 179 -2.41 -18.87 15.52
C ARG A 179 -2.75 -19.99 16.51
N GLY A 180 -2.55 -19.72 17.79
CA GLY A 180 -2.85 -20.65 18.86
C GLY A 180 -2.89 -19.96 20.22
N ARG A 181 -3.31 -20.70 21.24
CA ARG A 181 -3.27 -20.25 22.64
C ARG A 181 -1.86 -20.12 23.17
N SER A 182 -0.93 -20.88 22.59
CA SER A 182 0.51 -20.86 22.86
C SER A 182 1.30 -20.96 21.56
N LEU A 183 2.59 -20.60 21.61
CA LEU A 183 3.49 -20.80 20.47
C LEU A 183 3.59 -22.27 20.03
N SER A 184 3.53 -23.20 20.98
CA SER A 184 3.59 -24.64 20.68
C SER A 184 2.33 -25.13 19.95
N GLU A 185 1.15 -24.70 20.39
CA GLU A 185 -0.12 -25.06 19.71
C GLU A 185 -0.17 -24.44 18.31
N ALA A 186 0.23 -23.18 18.16
CA ALA A 186 0.31 -22.52 16.86
C ALA A 186 1.31 -23.23 15.92
N ARG A 187 2.46 -23.67 16.43
CA ARG A 187 3.42 -24.43 15.62
C ARG A 187 2.87 -25.79 15.21
N GLN A 188 2.18 -26.48 16.11
CA GLN A 188 1.52 -27.75 15.79
C GLN A 188 0.46 -27.57 14.70
N LEU A 189 -0.46 -26.62 14.87
CA LEU A 189 -1.50 -26.34 13.87
C LEU A 189 -0.92 -25.92 12.51
N ALA A 190 0.26 -25.28 12.49
CA ALA A 190 0.96 -24.94 11.25
C ALA A 190 1.63 -26.18 10.61
N ASN A 191 2.18 -27.11 11.39
CA ASN A 191 2.69 -28.40 10.89
C ASN A 191 1.57 -29.27 10.31
N ASP A 192 0.36 -29.18 10.86
CA ASP A 192 -0.79 -29.97 10.43
C ASP A 192 -1.35 -29.53 9.06
N ILE A 193 -0.89 -28.38 8.53
CA ILE A 193 -1.29 -27.90 7.19
C ILE A 193 -0.59 -28.77 6.13
N VAL A 194 -1.41 -29.50 5.37
CA VAL A 194 -0.98 -30.24 4.18
C VAL A 194 -1.20 -29.35 2.95
N PHE A 195 -0.11 -28.96 2.31
CA PHE A 195 -0.14 -28.15 1.09
C PHE A 195 1.06 -28.55 0.23
N ASP A 196 0.81 -29.39 -0.77
CA ASP A 196 1.84 -29.98 -1.61
C ASP A 196 1.75 -29.40 -3.03
N TYR A 197 2.74 -28.60 -3.41
CA TYR A 197 2.90 -28.12 -4.78
C TYR A 197 3.76 -29.05 -5.62
N ARG A 198 3.66 -28.94 -6.94
CA ARG A 198 4.46 -29.75 -7.88
C ARG A 198 5.13 -28.85 -8.93
N LEU A 199 6.38 -29.14 -9.25
CA LEU A 199 7.11 -28.51 -10.34
C LEU A 199 7.22 -29.49 -11.52
N GLU A 200 6.50 -29.20 -12.61
CA GLU A 200 6.48 -30.00 -13.83
C GLU A 200 7.10 -29.20 -14.98
N GLY A 201 8.39 -29.43 -15.25
CA GLY A 201 9.14 -28.71 -16.28
C GLY A 201 9.31 -27.23 -15.95
N ASN A 202 8.42 -26.38 -16.47
CA ASN A 202 8.38 -24.94 -16.20
C ASN A 202 7.05 -24.46 -15.64
N LYS A 203 6.24 -25.39 -15.12
CA LYS A 203 4.97 -25.12 -14.47
C LYS A 203 5.08 -25.42 -12.98
N LEU A 204 4.85 -24.41 -12.15
CA LEU A 204 4.59 -24.58 -10.73
C LEU A 204 3.09 -24.74 -10.53
N ILE A 205 2.67 -25.96 -10.26
CA ILE A 205 1.27 -26.33 -10.04
C ILE A 205 0.98 -26.22 -8.53
N LEU A 206 0.04 -25.35 -8.18
CA LEU A 206 -0.35 -25.04 -6.80
C LEU A 206 -1.77 -25.53 -6.51
N PRO A 207 -2.02 -26.16 -5.37
CA PRO A 207 -3.39 -26.39 -4.90
C PRO A 207 -4.16 -25.08 -4.72
N ALA A 208 -5.46 -25.09 -5.01
CA ALA A 208 -6.35 -23.94 -4.83
C ALA A 208 -6.77 -23.71 -3.37
N TYR A 209 -6.60 -24.71 -2.53
CA TYR A 209 -7.02 -24.73 -1.14
C TYR A 209 -6.19 -25.73 -0.33
N PHE A 210 -6.28 -25.64 1.00
CA PHE A 210 -5.94 -26.71 1.93
C PHE A 210 -7.13 -26.98 2.85
N THR A 211 -7.16 -28.17 3.44
CA THR A 211 -8.28 -28.62 4.27
C THR A 211 -7.92 -28.62 5.74
N ILE A 212 -8.87 -28.23 6.58
CA ILE A 212 -8.85 -28.44 8.02
C ILE A 212 -9.88 -29.52 8.34
N GLU A 213 -9.39 -30.67 8.79
CA GLU A 213 -10.21 -31.83 9.10
C GLU A 213 -11.04 -31.59 10.37
N LYS A 214 -12.22 -32.23 10.44
CA LYS A 214 -13.08 -32.19 11.63
C LYS A 214 -12.31 -32.55 12.89
N GLY A 215 -12.54 -31.80 13.97
CA GLY A 215 -11.83 -31.94 15.24
C GLY A 215 -10.56 -31.11 15.35
N HIS A 216 -10.02 -30.58 14.24
CA HIS A 216 -8.96 -29.59 14.28
C HIS A 216 -9.54 -28.18 14.40
N LYS A 217 -8.80 -27.30 15.10
CA LYS A 217 -9.21 -25.91 15.31
C LYS A 217 -8.88 -25.08 14.08
N TRP A 218 -9.81 -24.26 13.64
CA TRP A 218 -9.47 -23.12 12.78
C TRP A 218 -8.92 -21.97 13.63
N ARG A 219 -7.66 -21.60 13.40
CA ARG A 219 -6.96 -20.50 14.11
C ARG A 219 -6.22 -19.61 13.13
N ASN A 220 -6.94 -19.21 12.07
CA ASN A 220 -6.39 -18.40 11.00
C ASN A 220 -5.11 -19.02 10.43
N GLN A 221 -5.21 -20.28 9.99
CA GLN A 221 -4.16 -20.95 9.23
C GLN A 221 -3.99 -20.29 7.87
N TRP A 222 -2.76 -20.19 7.38
CA TRP A 222 -2.47 -19.79 6.00
C TRP A 222 -1.16 -20.37 5.50
N VAL A 223 -1.04 -20.44 4.17
CA VAL A 223 0.18 -20.86 3.47
C VAL A 223 0.77 -19.63 2.79
N ALA A 224 2.03 -19.32 3.06
CA ALA A 224 2.79 -18.30 2.37
C ALA A 224 3.84 -18.98 1.48
N LEU A 225 3.81 -18.68 0.18
CA LEU A 225 4.78 -19.15 -0.81
C LEU A 225 5.64 -17.98 -1.25
N ASP A 226 6.91 -18.01 -0.87
CA ASP A 226 7.91 -17.05 -1.33
C ASP A 226 8.56 -17.60 -2.62
N LEU A 227 8.11 -17.08 -3.76
CA LEU A 227 8.61 -17.39 -5.10
C LEU A 227 9.78 -16.46 -5.43
N LYS A 228 11.01 -16.97 -5.27
CA LYS A 228 12.22 -16.22 -5.57
C LYS A 228 12.61 -16.42 -7.02
N ILE A 229 12.63 -15.32 -7.77
CA ILE A 229 12.85 -15.32 -9.22
C ILE A 229 14.19 -14.63 -9.51
N PRO A 230 15.08 -15.26 -10.28
CA PRO A 230 16.35 -14.65 -10.62
C PRO A 230 16.17 -13.59 -11.70
N GLU A 231 17.11 -12.65 -11.72
CA GLU A 231 17.12 -11.56 -12.67
C GLU A 231 17.10 -12.05 -14.13
N GLY A 232 16.33 -11.36 -14.96
CA GLY A 232 16.13 -11.70 -16.37
C GLY A 232 15.08 -12.77 -16.63
N LYS A 233 14.59 -13.51 -15.62
CA LYS A 233 13.54 -14.52 -15.78
C LYS A 233 12.15 -13.94 -15.73
N TYR A 234 11.22 -14.70 -16.28
CA TYR A 234 9.84 -14.30 -16.51
C TYR A 234 8.85 -15.18 -15.73
N VAL A 235 7.72 -14.61 -15.37
CA VAL A 235 6.63 -15.27 -14.67
C VAL A 235 5.32 -14.99 -15.38
N ARG A 236 4.54 -16.05 -15.65
CA ARG A 236 3.14 -15.95 -16.05
C ARG A 236 2.27 -16.66 -15.02
N ARG A 237 1.09 -16.11 -14.74
CA ARG A 237 0.16 -16.63 -13.71
C ARG A 237 -1.22 -16.81 -14.31
N ASN A 238 -1.93 -17.88 -13.95
CA ASN A 238 -3.36 -17.98 -14.27
C ASN A 238 -4.20 -17.07 -13.35
N TRP A 239 -5.50 -16.96 -13.62
CA TRP A 239 -6.42 -16.13 -12.84
C TRP A 239 -6.39 -16.46 -11.34
N GLU A 240 -6.44 -17.75 -10.98
CA GLU A 240 -6.43 -18.18 -9.59
C GLU A 240 -5.14 -17.76 -8.86
N ALA A 241 -3.97 -17.96 -9.46
CA ALA A 241 -2.71 -17.50 -8.85
C ALA A 241 -2.65 -15.95 -8.73
N ARG A 242 -3.29 -15.19 -9.63
CA ARG A 242 -3.35 -13.72 -9.52
C ARG A 242 -4.19 -13.28 -8.33
N SER A 243 -5.34 -13.91 -8.11
CA SER A 243 -6.24 -13.58 -6.99
C SER A 243 -5.58 -13.82 -5.63
N ARG A 244 -4.55 -14.69 -5.59
CA ARG A 244 -3.75 -15.04 -4.40
C ARG A 244 -2.41 -14.31 -4.30
N THR A 245 -2.15 -13.33 -5.16
CA THR A 245 -0.90 -12.56 -5.10
C THR A 245 -0.95 -11.53 -3.97
N ALA A 246 -0.21 -11.81 -2.90
CA ALA A 246 -0.16 -10.97 -1.71
C ALA A 246 0.91 -9.87 -1.81
N THR A 247 2.09 -10.20 -2.35
CA THR A 247 3.18 -9.20 -2.47
C THR A 247 3.99 -9.44 -3.73
N VAL A 248 4.41 -8.34 -4.36
CA VAL A 248 5.30 -8.35 -5.50
C VAL A 248 6.46 -7.42 -5.19
N TYR A 249 7.69 -7.91 -5.28
CA TYR A 249 8.88 -7.09 -5.27
C TYR A 249 8.95 -6.31 -6.58
N LYS A 250 8.54 -5.06 -6.52
CA LYS A 250 8.22 -4.17 -7.65
C LYS A 250 9.35 -3.17 -7.87
N ASP A 251 9.73 -2.92 -9.12
CA ASP A 251 10.70 -1.85 -9.47
C ASP A 251 10.06 -0.45 -9.39
N LYS A 252 10.26 0.25 -8.28
CA LYS A 252 9.61 1.54 -7.94
C LYS A 252 9.70 2.62 -9.02
N GLU A 253 10.57 2.48 -10.01
CA GLU A 253 10.71 3.39 -11.15
C GLU A 253 9.56 3.29 -12.17
N TYR A 254 8.80 2.18 -12.18
CA TYR A 254 7.69 1.96 -13.11
C TYR A 254 6.32 2.22 -12.43
N SER A 255 5.29 2.59 -13.20
CA SER A 255 3.89 2.57 -12.71
C SER A 255 3.46 1.13 -12.42
N PHE A 256 2.34 0.83 -11.73
CA PHE A 256 1.99 -0.55 -11.35
C PHE A 256 0.50 -0.96 -11.38
N PRO A 257 -0.33 -0.56 -12.35
CA PRO A 257 -1.73 -1.01 -12.36
C PRO A 257 -1.91 -2.48 -12.78
N TRP A 258 -0.86 -3.15 -13.28
CA TRP A 258 -0.98 -4.46 -13.95
C TRP A 258 -1.10 -5.68 -13.04
N TYR A 259 -1.18 -5.55 -11.71
CA TYR A 259 -1.08 -6.74 -10.85
C TYR A 259 -2.24 -7.74 -11.02
N HIS A 260 -3.36 -7.27 -11.60
CA HIS A 260 -4.53 -8.05 -12.00
C HIS A 260 -4.53 -8.53 -13.46
N SER A 261 -3.60 -8.05 -14.29
CA SER A 261 -3.55 -8.40 -15.73
C SER A 261 -2.97 -9.80 -15.98
N ASP A 262 -3.16 -10.30 -17.21
CA ASP A 262 -2.60 -11.55 -17.71
C ASP A 262 -1.20 -11.45 -18.32
N GLN A 263 -0.61 -10.26 -18.22
CA GLN A 263 0.70 -9.95 -18.73
C GLN A 263 1.79 -10.77 -18.05
N ILE A 264 2.84 -11.03 -18.83
CA ILE A 264 4.05 -11.69 -18.34
C ILE A 264 4.88 -10.67 -17.56
N TRP A 265 5.36 -11.08 -16.39
CA TRP A 265 6.25 -10.28 -15.57
C TRP A 265 7.69 -10.71 -15.80
N GLN A 266 8.62 -9.76 -15.76
CA GLN A 266 10.05 -10.03 -15.77
C GLN A 266 10.68 -9.52 -14.48
N MET A 267 11.54 -10.31 -13.88
CA MET A 267 12.38 -9.84 -12.78
C MET A 267 13.53 -9.00 -13.35
N GLY A 268 13.45 -7.67 -13.19
CA GLY A 268 14.54 -6.75 -13.46
C GLY A 268 15.54 -6.67 -12.31
N GLU A 269 16.51 -5.78 -12.44
CA GLU A 269 17.53 -5.54 -11.43
C GLU A 269 16.93 -5.05 -10.10
N ASN A 270 15.97 -4.11 -10.17
CA ASN A 270 15.37 -3.46 -8.99
C ASN A 270 13.98 -3.97 -8.62
N GLY A 271 13.47 -4.98 -9.35
CA GLY A 271 12.17 -5.59 -9.10
C GLY A 271 11.45 -6.03 -10.37
N MET A 272 10.24 -6.53 -10.16
CA MET A 272 9.37 -7.02 -11.22
C MET A 272 8.82 -5.86 -12.04
N ILE A 273 8.85 -6.06 -13.35
CA ILE A 273 8.29 -5.18 -14.37
C ILE A 273 7.34 -5.99 -15.29
N ALA A 274 6.46 -5.31 -16.01
CA ALA A 274 5.65 -5.90 -17.08
C ALA A 274 6.11 -5.33 -18.44
N PRO A 275 6.99 -6.03 -19.19
CA PRO A 275 7.59 -5.49 -20.41
C PRO A 275 6.58 -5.08 -21.48
N GLU A 276 5.50 -5.85 -21.62
CA GLU A 276 4.41 -5.56 -22.56
C GLU A 276 3.72 -4.25 -22.21
N TYR A 277 3.27 -4.10 -20.96
CA TYR A 277 2.69 -2.86 -20.46
C TYR A 277 3.61 -1.65 -20.64
N ILE A 278 4.91 -1.82 -20.35
CA ILE A 278 5.91 -0.77 -20.56
C ILE A 278 5.98 -0.38 -22.02
N SER A 279 5.94 -1.35 -22.93
CA SER A 279 5.97 -1.10 -24.38
C SER A 279 4.69 -0.41 -24.85
N GLU A 280 3.53 -0.80 -24.34
CA GLU A 280 2.22 -0.25 -24.72
C GLU A 280 2.04 1.20 -24.24
N THR A 281 2.52 1.51 -23.03
CA THR A 281 2.42 2.84 -22.42
C THR A 281 3.60 3.76 -22.73
N LYS A 282 4.59 3.28 -23.48
CA LYS A 282 5.74 4.09 -23.86
C LYS A 282 5.31 5.18 -24.84
N LYS A 283 5.21 6.42 -24.36
CA LYS A 283 5.05 7.61 -25.22
C LYS A 283 6.35 8.41 -25.25
N GLU A 284 6.83 8.68 -26.45
CA GLU A 284 7.96 9.55 -26.71
C GLU A 284 7.47 10.82 -27.43
N PHE A 285 8.05 11.96 -27.08
CA PHE A 285 7.74 13.25 -27.67
C PHE A 285 8.96 13.76 -28.44
N THR A 286 8.72 14.32 -29.64
CA THR A 286 9.80 14.81 -30.50
C THR A 286 9.84 16.33 -30.49
N PHE A 287 10.81 16.89 -29.76
CA PHE A 287 11.13 18.32 -29.74
C PHE A 287 12.64 18.48 -29.88
N ASN A 288 13.10 19.59 -30.46
CA ASN A 288 14.53 19.82 -30.73
C ASN A 288 14.88 21.29 -30.54
N ASN A 289 16.17 21.58 -30.36
CA ASN A 289 16.70 22.95 -30.29
C ASN A 289 16.13 23.82 -29.15
N PHE A 290 15.70 23.19 -28.05
CA PHE A 290 15.33 23.90 -26.84
C PHE A 290 16.48 23.87 -25.83
N SER A 291 16.55 24.91 -25.00
CA SER A 291 17.50 25.02 -23.90
C SER A 291 16.84 25.54 -22.62
N LYS A 292 15.56 25.92 -22.67
CA LYS A 292 14.77 26.36 -21.52
C LYS A 292 13.60 25.41 -21.32
N ILE A 293 13.28 25.12 -20.07
CA ILE A 293 12.13 24.28 -19.71
C ILE A 293 11.27 25.03 -18.71
N ARG A 294 9.97 25.12 -18.98
CA ARG A 294 8.96 25.51 -18.01
C ARG A 294 8.08 24.29 -17.72
N VAL A 295 7.87 24.00 -16.45
CA VAL A 295 7.02 22.89 -16.00
C VAL A 295 5.96 23.38 -15.03
N GLU A 296 4.72 22.99 -15.26
CA GLU A 296 3.56 23.38 -14.47
C GLU A 296 2.65 22.16 -14.22
N GLY A 297 2.16 22.02 -12.99
CA GLY A 297 1.39 20.84 -12.54
C GLY A 297 2.26 19.76 -11.89
N ASP A 298 1.67 18.65 -11.46
CA ASP A 298 2.34 17.63 -10.63
C ASP A 298 3.11 16.61 -11.47
N ILE A 299 4.35 16.97 -11.80
CA ILE A 299 5.22 16.22 -12.71
C ILE A 299 6.58 16.05 -12.08
N ARG A 300 7.03 14.80 -12.00
CA ARG A 300 8.41 14.47 -11.69
C ARG A 300 9.28 14.51 -12.94
N LEU A 301 10.32 15.35 -12.93
CA LEU A 301 11.24 15.49 -14.05
C LEU A 301 12.61 14.89 -13.74
N LYS A 302 13.14 14.09 -14.66
CA LYS A 302 14.54 13.66 -14.67
C LYS A 302 15.23 14.21 -15.91
N ILE A 303 16.16 15.14 -15.74
CA ILE A 303 16.85 15.83 -16.82
C ILE A 303 18.33 15.43 -16.84
N ARG A 304 18.81 14.94 -17.99
CA ARG A 304 20.20 14.47 -18.16
C ARG A 304 20.86 15.08 -19.40
N GLN A 305 22.16 15.32 -19.30
CA GLN A 305 22.94 15.75 -20.45
C GLN A 305 23.08 14.61 -21.47
N GLY A 306 22.85 14.89 -22.74
CA GLY A 306 23.11 13.95 -23.82
C GLY A 306 23.19 14.62 -25.18
N ASN A 307 23.77 13.92 -26.17
CA ASN A 307 24.05 14.50 -27.50
C ASN A 307 22.81 14.62 -28.40
N ARG A 308 21.63 14.25 -27.91
CA ARG A 308 20.36 14.25 -28.65
C ARG A 308 19.24 14.71 -27.74
N PHE A 309 18.21 15.29 -28.34
CA PHE A 309 16.97 15.58 -27.65
C PHE A 309 16.13 14.30 -27.55
N HIS A 310 15.65 14.00 -26.36
CA HIS A 310 14.70 12.91 -26.11
C HIS A 310 13.81 13.31 -24.93
N ILE A 311 12.50 13.13 -25.09
CA ILE A 311 11.51 13.33 -24.04
C ILE A 311 10.62 12.09 -24.06
N GLY A 312 10.49 11.42 -22.92
CA GLY A 312 9.66 10.23 -22.79
C GLY A 312 8.92 10.21 -21.48
N LEU A 313 7.70 9.67 -21.52
CA LEU A 313 7.03 9.22 -20.30
C LEU A 313 7.87 8.12 -19.66
N ALA A 314 8.08 8.23 -18.35
CA ALA A 314 8.75 7.19 -17.63
C ALA A 314 7.93 5.90 -17.75
N ARG A 315 8.70 4.82 -17.84
CA ARG A 315 8.29 3.51 -18.31
C ARG A 315 7.03 3.01 -17.56
N GLY A 316 5.88 2.96 -18.22
CA GLY A 316 4.63 2.44 -17.63
C GLY A 316 3.51 3.46 -17.36
N ALA A 317 3.71 4.75 -17.59
CA ALA A 317 2.65 5.75 -17.33
C ALA A 317 1.61 5.78 -18.46
N ASP A 318 0.35 5.48 -18.17
CA ASP A 318 -0.79 5.70 -19.10
C ASP A 318 -1.42 7.09 -18.89
N TYR A 319 -0.59 8.11 -18.67
CA TYR A 319 -1.01 9.50 -18.42
C TYR A 319 -0.74 10.39 -19.63
N SER A 320 -0.60 9.76 -20.79
CA SER A 320 -0.07 10.43 -21.96
C SER A 320 -1.02 11.44 -22.58
N ASP A 321 -2.30 11.33 -22.25
CA ASP A 321 -3.36 12.25 -22.67
C ASP A 321 -3.61 13.36 -21.63
N GLU A 322 -2.93 13.29 -20.48
CA GLU A 322 -3.02 14.26 -19.38
C GLU A 322 -1.82 15.22 -19.35
N ILE A 323 -0.90 15.09 -20.30
CA ILE A 323 0.29 15.93 -20.41
C ILE A 323 0.26 16.67 -21.74
N GLU A 324 0.35 17.98 -21.65
CA GLU A 324 0.56 18.86 -22.80
C GLU A 324 2.02 19.31 -22.83
N ILE A 325 2.67 19.09 -23.98
CA ILE A 325 4.04 19.59 -24.23
C ILE A 325 4.01 20.44 -25.48
N THR A 326 4.42 21.71 -25.34
CA THR A 326 4.53 22.66 -26.45
C THR A 326 5.92 23.29 -26.48
N GLN A 327 6.32 23.82 -27.63
CA GLN A 327 7.60 24.51 -27.78
C GLN A 327 7.42 25.89 -28.40
N SER A 328 7.94 26.91 -27.72
CA SER A 328 7.97 28.30 -28.18
C SER A 328 9.42 28.76 -28.32
N GLY A 329 9.98 28.68 -29.53
CA GLY A 329 11.39 29.02 -29.77
C GLY A 329 12.34 28.05 -29.07
N ASP A 330 13.15 28.55 -28.14
CA ASP A 330 14.11 27.75 -27.35
C ASP A 330 13.54 27.25 -26.01
N ARG A 331 12.26 27.55 -25.72
CA ARG A 331 11.57 27.11 -24.51
C ARG A 331 10.60 25.97 -24.79
N LEU A 332 10.70 24.93 -23.98
CA LEU A 332 9.75 23.83 -23.89
C LEU A 332 8.82 24.09 -22.70
N ASP A 333 7.51 24.15 -22.95
CA ASP A 333 6.47 24.31 -21.94
C ASP A 333 5.80 22.94 -21.73
N ILE A 334 5.85 22.44 -20.49
CA ILE A 334 5.28 21.16 -20.06
C ILE A 334 4.19 21.46 -19.02
N PHE A 335 2.98 20.98 -19.27
CA PHE A 335 1.81 21.22 -18.43
C PHE A 335 1.03 19.93 -18.18
N THR A 336 0.47 19.78 -16.98
CA THR A 336 -0.55 18.78 -16.66
C THR A 336 -1.59 19.35 -15.70
N ASP A 337 -2.84 18.92 -15.87
CA ASP A 337 -3.95 19.14 -14.95
C ASP A 337 -4.44 17.83 -14.31
N ALA A 338 -3.64 16.76 -14.38
CA ALA A 338 -3.90 15.48 -13.74
C ALA A 338 -4.11 15.61 -12.21
N ASP A 339 -4.78 14.62 -11.63
CA ASP A 339 -4.92 14.55 -10.17
C ASP A 339 -3.52 14.42 -9.53
N PRO A 340 -3.20 15.16 -8.45
CA PRO A 340 -1.94 15.02 -7.73
C PRO A 340 -1.58 13.59 -7.29
N LEU A 341 -2.57 12.69 -7.20
CA LEU A 341 -2.36 11.26 -6.91
C LEU A 341 -1.79 10.48 -8.09
N ASP A 342 -1.93 10.99 -9.31
CA ASP A 342 -1.40 10.42 -10.55
C ASP A 342 0.02 10.93 -10.78
N ILE A 343 1.00 10.13 -10.31
CA ILE A 343 2.41 10.50 -10.40
C ILE A 343 2.89 10.40 -11.85
N ILE A 344 2.92 11.53 -12.53
CA ILE A 344 3.48 11.67 -13.87
C ILE A 344 5.00 11.82 -13.78
N ARG A 345 5.71 11.03 -14.59
CA ARG A 345 7.18 11.06 -14.64
C ARG A 345 7.64 11.27 -16.07
N LEU A 346 8.50 12.25 -16.31
CA LEU A 346 9.12 12.49 -17.61
C LEU A 346 10.64 12.41 -17.51
N ASP A 347 11.24 11.65 -18.44
CA ASP A 347 12.67 11.62 -18.67
C ASP A 347 13.01 12.56 -19.84
N ILE A 348 13.89 13.54 -19.62
CA ILE A 348 14.37 14.49 -20.63
C ILE A 348 15.88 14.35 -20.79
N THR A 349 16.33 14.13 -22.02
CA THR A 349 17.74 14.19 -22.41
C THR A 349 17.95 15.35 -23.37
N MET A 350 18.96 16.20 -23.09
CA MET A 350 19.26 17.36 -23.93
C MET A 350 20.75 17.76 -23.89
N PRO A 351 21.28 18.41 -24.93
CA PRO A 351 22.70 18.80 -24.97
C PRO A 351 23.09 19.90 -23.98
N ARG A 352 22.20 20.89 -23.79
CA ARG A 352 22.44 22.06 -22.94
C ARG A 352 21.12 22.52 -22.31
N LEU A 353 21.18 22.85 -21.02
CA LEU A 353 20.11 23.52 -20.28
C LEU A 353 20.62 24.92 -19.90
N GLU A 354 19.81 25.95 -20.14
CA GLU A 354 20.08 27.35 -19.79
C GLU A 354 19.09 27.91 -18.77
N GLU A 355 17.86 27.38 -18.73
CA GLU A 355 16.83 27.79 -17.78
C GLU A 355 15.88 26.64 -17.40
N ILE A 356 15.49 26.58 -16.13
CA ILE A 356 14.39 25.76 -15.63
C ILE A 356 13.46 26.64 -14.80
N TRP A 357 12.18 26.68 -15.17
CA TRP A 357 11.12 27.37 -14.43
C TRP A 357 10.10 26.35 -13.95
N ALA A 358 10.04 26.15 -12.63
CA ALA A 358 9.21 25.18 -11.97
C ALA A 358 8.01 25.83 -11.26
N ILE A 359 6.81 25.41 -11.66
CA ILE A 359 5.52 25.68 -11.02
C ILE A 359 4.86 24.32 -10.73
N THR A 360 5.61 23.44 -10.08
CA THR A 360 5.23 22.04 -9.80
C THR A 360 5.27 21.75 -8.30
N SER A 361 4.57 20.70 -7.85
CA SER A 361 4.64 20.22 -6.47
C SER A 361 5.43 18.92 -6.27
N ASP A 362 5.94 18.30 -7.35
CA ASP A 362 6.79 17.09 -7.28
C ASP A 362 8.28 17.41 -7.56
N GLU A 363 9.13 16.39 -7.69
CA GLU A 363 10.59 16.50 -7.73
C GLU A 363 11.16 16.78 -9.13
N ILE A 364 12.20 17.62 -9.20
CA ILE A 364 13.03 17.82 -10.42
C ILE A 364 14.48 17.44 -10.14
N ASP A 365 15.01 16.48 -10.90
CA ASP A 365 16.38 15.98 -10.77
C ASP A 365 17.20 16.27 -12.05
N ILE A 366 18.22 17.14 -11.93
CA ILE A 366 19.10 17.57 -13.02
C ILE A 366 20.51 17.02 -12.77
N ARG A 367 21.02 16.17 -13.67
CA ARG A 367 22.34 15.53 -13.47
C ARG A 367 23.25 15.55 -14.68
N ASN A 368 24.56 15.47 -14.38
CA ASN A 368 25.65 15.19 -15.33
C ASN A 368 25.85 16.29 -16.38
N PHE A 369 25.58 17.54 -16.02
CA PHE A 369 25.81 18.66 -16.92
C PHE A 369 27.10 19.42 -16.60
N LYS A 370 27.70 19.97 -17.66
CA LYS A 370 28.66 21.08 -17.59
C LYS A 370 28.11 22.27 -18.37
N MET A 371 27.93 23.40 -17.70
CA MET A 371 27.21 24.55 -18.25
C MET A 371 27.95 25.88 -18.01
N ASP A 372 27.85 26.79 -18.98
CA ASP A 372 28.35 28.16 -18.80
C ASP A 372 27.42 29.02 -17.94
N LYS A 373 26.11 28.79 -18.06
CA LYS A 373 25.08 29.51 -17.33
C LYS A 373 23.89 28.61 -17.09
N LEU A 374 23.22 28.80 -15.96
CA LEU A 374 21.92 28.22 -15.66
C LEU A 374 21.10 29.22 -14.85
N HIS A 375 19.83 29.37 -15.22
CA HIS A 375 18.84 30.11 -14.46
C HIS A 375 17.80 29.12 -13.88
N ILE A 376 17.59 29.15 -12.57
CA ILE A 376 16.61 28.30 -11.87
C ILE A 376 15.57 29.22 -11.24
N VAL A 377 14.31 29.04 -11.62
CA VAL A 377 13.15 29.71 -11.02
C VAL A 377 12.25 28.62 -10.43
N ASN A 378 11.95 28.70 -9.14
CA ASN A 378 10.99 27.81 -8.47
C ASN A 378 9.94 28.64 -7.73
N GLU A 379 8.73 28.64 -8.26
CA GLU A 379 7.54 29.29 -7.69
C GLU A 379 6.55 28.23 -7.17
N GLY A 380 6.90 26.95 -7.31
CA GLY A 380 6.11 25.82 -6.84
C GLY A 380 6.52 25.34 -5.45
N ARG A 381 6.18 24.09 -5.17
CA ARG A 381 6.56 23.36 -3.94
C ARG A 381 7.58 22.26 -4.22
N ALA A 382 8.18 22.29 -5.41
CA ALA A 382 9.08 21.28 -5.92
C ALA A 382 10.37 21.22 -5.10
N GLU A 383 10.84 20.01 -4.80
CA GLU A 383 12.24 19.79 -4.44
C GLU A 383 13.06 19.67 -5.74
N ILE A 384 14.04 20.55 -5.92
CA ILE A 384 14.93 20.55 -7.08
C ILE A 384 16.32 20.08 -6.65
N ARG A 385 16.85 19.05 -7.30
CA ARG A 385 18.21 18.54 -7.06
C ARG A 385 19.06 18.74 -8.31
N VAL A 386 20.21 19.43 -8.17
CA VAL A 386 21.11 19.73 -9.29
C VAL A 386 22.52 19.24 -9.00
N HIS A 387 22.98 18.27 -9.80
CA HIS A 387 24.34 17.73 -9.76
C HIS A 387 25.07 18.08 -11.08
N ALA A 388 25.76 19.23 -11.10
CA ALA A 388 26.37 19.79 -12.31
C ALA A 388 27.51 20.79 -12.01
N ASP A 389 28.41 20.97 -12.99
CA ASP A 389 29.41 22.06 -12.98
C ASP A 389 28.84 23.26 -13.74
N ILE A 390 28.68 24.40 -13.07
CA ILE A 390 27.98 25.57 -13.63
C ILE A 390 28.78 26.84 -13.40
N ASN A 391 29.26 27.48 -14.46
CA ASN A 391 30.09 28.69 -14.33
C ASN A 391 29.32 29.87 -13.71
N ASN A 392 28.12 30.17 -14.20
CA ASN A 392 27.28 31.27 -13.70
C ASN A 392 25.87 30.77 -13.37
N LEU A 393 25.52 30.74 -12.10
CA LEU A 393 24.23 30.24 -11.62
C LEU A 393 23.37 31.38 -11.07
N GLN A 394 22.18 31.56 -11.62
CA GLN A 394 21.14 32.45 -11.11
C GLN A 394 19.99 31.63 -10.53
N ILE A 395 19.52 31.99 -9.34
CA ILE A 395 18.49 31.27 -8.59
C ILE A 395 17.45 32.26 -8.07
N GLU A 396 16.17 31.95 -8.30
CA GLU A 396 15.01 32.66 -7.76
C GLU A 396 14.05 31.62 -7.16
N LEU A 397 13.94 31.59 -5.83
CA LEU A 397 13.04 30.67 -5.12
C LEU A 397 11.98 31.48 -4.35
N THR A 398 10.71 31.13 -4.52
CA THR A 398 9.59 31.76 -3.81
C THR A 398 8.66 30.70 -3.24
N GLY A 399 8.39 30.76 -1.94
CA GLY A 399 7.47 29.85 -1.25
C GLY A 399 8.16 28.65 -0.59
N ASP A 400 7.35 27.71 -0.09
CA ASP A 400 7.80 26.50 0.60
C ASP A 400 8.41 25.47 -0.37
N ASN A 401 9.63 25.72 -0.85
CA ASN A 401 10.37 24.81 -1.71
C ASN A 401 11.85 24.67 -1.34
N GLU A 402 12.49 23.63 -1.88
CA GLU A 402 13.87 23.28 -1.56
C GLU A 402 14.72 23.09 -2.83
N LEU A 403 15.94 23.63 -2.84
CA LEU A 403 16.94 23.43 -3.89
C LEU A 403 18.25 22.87 -3.30
N GLU A 404 18.63 21.66 -3.71
CA GLU A 404 19.93 21.05 -3.39
C GLU A 404 20.90 21.19 -4.58
N LEU A 405 22.10 21.71 -4.31
CA LEU A 405 23.16 21.88 -5.31
C LEU A 405 24.42 21.08 -4.96
N ARG A 406 24.96 20.37 -5.95
CA ARG A 406 26.26 19.69 -5.87
C ARG A 406 27.11 19.94 -7.13
N GLY A 407 28.39 20.26 -6.93
CA GLY A 407 29.33 20.52 -8.03
C GLY A 407 30.22 21.73 -7.77
N GLU A 408 30.68 22.37 -8.84
CA GLU A 408 31.54 23.56 -8.76
C GLU A 408 31.13 24.65 -9.77
N GLY A 409 31.45 25.90 -9.45
CA GLY A 409 31.13 27.05 -10.29
C GLY A 409 32.03 28.26 -10.04
N ASN A 410 31.83 29.33 -10.83
CA ASN A 410 32.55 30.59 -10.63
C ASN A 410 31.70 31.60 -9.86
N PHE A 411 30.44 31.80 -10.25
CA PHE A 411 29.55 32.80 -9.69
C PHE A 411 28.16 32.23 -9.38
N LEU A 412 27.66 32.53 -8.18
CA LEU A 412 26.30 32.24 -7.73
C LEU A 412 25.57 33.55 -7.41
N ASN A 413 24.36 33.73 -7.93
CA ASN A 413 23.44 34.79 -7.53
C ASN A 413 22.11 34.17 -7.13
N ALA A 414 21.74 34.26 -5.85
CA ALA A 414 20.55 33.61 -5.30
C ALA A 414 19.64 34.61 -4.60
N GLY A 415 18.38 34.68 -5.03
CA GLY A 415 17.28 35.37 -4.35
C GLY A 415 16.28 34.36 -3.82
N LEU A 416 16.00 34.40 -2.52
CA LEU A 416 15.03 33.54 -1.86
C LEU A 416 14.01 34.39 -1.10
N SER A 417 12.73 34.01 -1.23
CA SER A 417 11.64 34.60 -0.45
C SER A 417 10.64 33.56 0.05
N ASP A 418 10.01 33.87 1.19
CA ASP A 418 8.84 33.16 1.75
C ASP A 418 9.11 31.67 2.04
N SER A 419 9.96 31.39 3.04
CA SER A 419 10.27 30.03 3.53
C SER A 419 11.04 29.11 2.57
N ALA A 420 11.60 29.64 1.48
CA ALA A 420 12.40 28.85 0.55
C ALA A 420 13.74 28.40 1.17
N GLU A 421 14.21 27.22 0.78
CA GLU A 421 15.47 26.63 1.25
C GLU A 421 16.47 26.37 0.11
N LEU A 422 17.73 26.76 0.31
CA LEU A 422 18.85 26.47 -0.59
C LEU A 422 19.97 25.73 0.15
N HIS A 423 20.23 24.49 -0.23
CA HIS A 423 21.32 23.65 0.29
C HIS A 423 22.44 23.54 -0.75
N ALA A 424 23.39 24.46 -0.69
CA ALA A 424 24.55 24.58 -1.59
C ALA A 424 25.89 24.37 -0.88
N GLU A 425 25.93 23.71 0.28
CA GLU A 425 27.16 23.37 0.99
C GLU A 425 28.10 22.44 0.20
N HIS A 426 27.55 21.74 -0.79
CA HIS A 426 28.26 20.83 -1.68
C HIS A 426 28.46 21.40 -3.09
N PHE A 427 28.13 22.69 -3.29
CA PHE A 427 28.37 23.42 -4.53
C PHE A 427 29.38 24.55 -4.27
N THR A 428 30.63 24.36 -4.70
CA THR A 428 31.70 25.33 -4.41
C THR A 428 31.76 26.41 -5.49
N VAL A 429 31.62 27.68 -5.10
CA VAL A 429 31.83 28.82 -6.00
C VAL A 429 32.97 29.73 -5.55
N LYS A 430 33.54 30.50 -6.48
CA LYS A 430 34.47 31.58 -6.11
C LYS A 430 33.72 32.71 -5.44
N LYS A 431 32.66 33.19 -6.10
CA LYS A 431 31.90 34.37 -5.70
C LYS A 431 30.43 34.05 -5.58
N ALA A 432 29.79 34.55 -4.53
CA ALA A 432 28.36 34.37 -4.28
C ALA A 432 27.71 35.70 -3.90
N LYS A 433 26.51 35.97 -4.42
CA LYS A 433 25.60 37.02 -3.98
C LYS A 433 24.30 36.35 -3.53
N VAL A 434 23.84 36.68 -2.32
CA VAL A 434 22.66 36.05 -1.70
C VAL A 434 21.75 37.12 -1.12
N GLU A 435 20.46 37.06 -1.47
CA GLU A 435 19.40 37.89 -0.92
C GLU A 435 18.31 36.98 -0.34
N LEU A 436 18.05 37.05 0.97
CA LEU A 436 17.07 36.23 1.69
C LEU A 436 16.03 37.12 2.37
N VAL A 437 14.74 36.81 2.19
CA VAL A 437 13.63 37.57 2.78
C VAL A 437 12.54 36.63 3.29
N ASN A 438 12.01 36.85 4.48
CA ASN A 438 10.89 36.08 5.06
C ASN A 438 11.18 34.58 5.24
N GLN A 439 11.76 34.22 6.38
CA GLN A 439 11.91 32.85 6.89
C GLN A 439 12.67 31.86 5.99
N CYS A 440 13.54 32.36 5.10
CA CYS A 440 14.33 31.51 4.22
C CYS A 440 15.56 30.91 4.93
N LEU A 441 16.07 29.80 4.39
CA LEU A 441 17.34 29.19 4.80
C LEU A 441 18.27 29.02 3.60
N ALA A 442 19.50 29.51 3.69
CA ALA A 442 20.54 29.20 2.69
C ALA A 442 21.82 28.67 3.34
N LYS A 443 22.36 27.59 2.78
CA LYS A 443 23.69 27.04 3.10
C LYS A 443 24.57 27.19 1.88
N ILE A 444 25.65 27.97 1.96
CA ILE A 444 26.47 28.33 0.79
C ILE A 444 27.93 27.96 1.00
N SER A 445 28.63 27.51 -0.06
CA SER A 445 30.08 27.38 -0.07
C SER A 445 30.77 28.32 -1.06
N ALA A 446 31.47 29.33 -0.54
CA ALA A 446 32.22 30.31 -1.33
C ALA A 446 33.70 30.36 -0.91
N THR A 447 34.61 30.61 -1.85
CA THR A 447 36.07 30.63 -1.57
C THR A 447 36.73 32.01 -1.63
N ASP A 448 36.14 32.98 -2.33
CA ASP A 448 36.71 34.33 -2.52
C ASP A 448 35.83 35.39 -1.86
N THR A 449 34.61 35.61 -2.36
CA THR A 449 33.73 36.69 -1.86
C THR A 449 32.28 36.23 -1.72
N LEU A 450 31.63 36.61 -0.63
CA LEU A 450 30.20 36.42 -0.39
C LEU A 450 29.53 37.77 -0.10
N TRP A 451 28.67 38.24 -1.01
CA TRP A 451 27.76 39.37 -0.76
C TRP A 451 26.45 38.85 -0.18
N GLN A 452 25.98 39.45 0.90
CA GLN A 452 24.75 39.01 1.57
C GLN A 452 23.81 40.17 1.92
N LYS A 453 22.52 39.92 1.75
CA LYS A 453 21.40 40.71 2.29
C LYS A 453 20.38 39.73 2.89
N VAL A 454 20.19 39.76 4.21
CA VAL A 454 19.38 38.78 4.94
C VAL A 454 18.34 39.52 5.79
N VAL A 455 17.06 39.25 5.56
CA VAL A 455 15.92 39.85 6.27
C VAL A 455 15.03 38.76 6.82
N ASP A 456 14.97 38.63 8.15
CA ASP A 456 14.17 37.61 8.85
C ASP A 456 14.43 36.19 8.31
N SER A 457 15.70 35.80 8.14
CA SER A 457 16.11 34.55 7.47
C SER A 457 17.48 34.09 7.98
N ASP A 458 17.85 32.84 7.68
CA ASP A 458 19.09 32.22 8.12
C ASP A 458 20.06 31.95 6.96
N LEU A 459 21.33 32.37 7.10
CA LEU A 459 22.41 32.11 6.15
C LEU A 459 23.60 31.43 6.84
N ILE A 460 23.97 30.25 6.34
CA ILE A 460 25.10 29.45 6.83
C ILE A 460 26.16 29.37 5.72
N ALA A 461 27.23 30.15 5.86
CA ALA A 461 28.35 30.11 4.92
C ALA A 461 29.47 29.16 5.38
N ARG A 462 30.00 28.35 4.45
CA ARG A 462 31.16 27.47 4.67
C ARG A 462 32.31 27.83 3.72
N ARG A 463 33.55 27.68 4.22
CA ARG A 463 34.84 28.05 3.59
C ARG A 463 35.13 29.57 3.61
N GLY A 464 36.42 29.90 3.61
CA GLY A 464 36.99 31.19 4.03
C GLY A 464 36.82 32.38 3.07
N ALA A 465 35.65 32.54 2.45
CA ALA A 465 35.32 33.74 1.69
C ALA A 465 35.32 35.00 2.58
N VAL A 466 35.66 36.14 1.97
CA VAL A 466 35.44 37.46 2.58
C VAL A 466 33.95 37.79 2.48
N ILE A 467 33.31 37.99 3.64
CA ILE A 467 31.88 38.31 3.73
C ILE A 467 31.70 39.83 3.63
N ILE A 468 30.83 40.27 2.72
CA ILE A 468 30.45 41.66 2.50
C ILE A 468 28.94 41.79 2.72
N GLU A 469 28.55 42.53 3.76
CA GLU A 469 27.15 42.81 4.04
C GLU A 469 26.68 44.03 3.25
N ASP A 470 25.57 43.89 2.52
CA ASP A 470 24.88 45.04 1.94
C ASP A 470 23.94 45.66 2.99
N VAL A 471 24.37 46.78 3.57
CA VAL A 471 23.63 47.51 4.61
C VAL A 471 22.63 48.52 4.00
N SER A 472 22.36 48.46 2.68
CA SER A 472 21.40 49.36 2.03
C SER A 472 19.95 48.84 2.14
N GLY A 473 19.31 49.16 3.27
CA GLY A 473 17.88 48.90 3.47
C GLY A 473 17.39 49.16 4.89
N LYS A 474 17.45 50.42 5.34
CA LYS A 474 16.53 50.94 6.36
C LYS A 474 15.32 51.57 5.68
#